data_AF-A0A950SGA4-F1
#
_entry.id   AF-A0A950SGA4-F1
#
_cell.length_a   1.000
_cell.length_b   1.000
_cell.length_c   1.000
_cell.angle_alpha   90.00
_cell.angle_beta   90.00
_cell.angle_gamma   90.00
#
_symmetry.space_group_name_H-M   'P 1'
#
loop_
_entity.id
_entity.type
_entity.pdbx_description
1 polymer ?
#
loop_
_entity_poly.entity_id
_entity_poly.type
_entity_poly.pdbx_seq_one_letter_code
_entity_poly.pdbx_strand_id
1 'polypeptide(L)'
;MLLALFLIDLAAGLYLFLPLVGRRNAGVKFYRLILITTGALALGAQLAHIQRLRPFEIAAVVLTIIVYVTLRYPKRLIFRIPAALLGIVYLAAPVIAWREATHASMLWSIAGALSSVAILGSVTLAMLLGHWYLVVRGMAIDPLKRLTFATLGATIAKIVVVTIAIVAGGAWYEVAVRQGIFFWMRAGWGLAGPLLLYPMVWGTVKIRSTMAATGILYVDVVAVVIGEVLGAWLSAIVHLPV
;
A
#
# COMPACT_ATOMS: atom_id res chain seq x y z
N MET A 1 -3.54 -7.61 -15.92
CA MET A 1 -3.09 -6.21 -15.72
C MET A 1 -3.46 -5.71 -14.33
N LEU A 2 -4.74 -5.75 -13.92
CA LEU A 2 -5.16 -5.30 -12.58
C LEU A 2 -4.49 -6.05 -11.42
N LEU A 3 -4.28 -7.37 -11.55
CA LEU A 3 -3.56 -8.15 -10.53
C LEU A 3 -2.11 -7.65 -10.36
N ALA A 4 -1.39 -7.43 -11.45
CA ALA A 4 -0.02 -6.93 -11.40
C ALA A 4 0.07 -5.52 -10.81
N LEU A 5 -0.89 -4.64 -11.16
CA LEU A 5 -1.05 -3.32 -10.55
C LEU A 5 -1.23 -3.43 -9.02
N PHE A 6 -2.17 -4.27 -8.57
CA PHE A 6 -2.41 -4.46 -7.14
C PHE A 6 -1.16 -4.98 -6.41
N LEU A 7 -0.45 -5.94 -6.98
CA LEU A 7 0.76 -6.50 -6.40
C LEU A 7 1.90 -5.48 -6.32
N ILE A 8 2.08 -4.64 -7.35
CA ILE A 8 3.12 -3.59 -7.34
C ILE A 8 2.76 -2.46 -6.36
N ASP A 9 1.48 -2.09 -6.25
CA ASP A 9 1.01 -1.08 -5.31
C ASP A 9 1.25 -1.52 -3.86
N LEU A 10 0.93 -2.79 -3.57
CA LEU A 10 1.17 -3.39 -2.26
C LEU A 10 2.68 -3.49 -1.94
N ALA A 11 3.49 -3.93 -2.91
CA ALA A 11 4.95 -4.01 -2.76
C ALA A 11 5.57 -2.63 -2.49
N ALA A 12 5.18 -1.64 -3.29
CA ALA A 12 5.63 -0.26 -3.15
C ALA A 12 5.21 0.32 -1.80
N GLY A 13 3.95 0.10 -1.39
CA GLY A 13 3.42 0.63 -0.14
C GLY A 13 4.16 0.09 1.08
N LEU A 14 4.40 -1.23 1.13
CA LEU A 14 5.17 -1.86 2.19
C LEU A 14 6.59 -1.31 2.30
N TYR A 15 7.26 -1.06 1.17
CA TYR A 15 8.61 -0.50 1.15
C TYR A 15 8.66 0.97 1.54
N LEU A 16 7.74 1.79 1.00
CA LEU A 16 7.74 3.24 1.20
C LEU A 16 7.33 3.66 2.62
N PHE A 17 6.49 2.87 3.29
CA PHE A 17 6.11 3.12 4.70
C PHE A 17 7.09 2.51 5.70
N LEU A 18 8.00 1.63 5.26
CA LEU A 18 9.01 0.98 6.10
C LEU A 18 9.91 1.96 6.91
N PRO A 19 10.26 3.17 6.42
CA PRO A 19 10.99 4.16 7.22
C PRO A 19 10.25 4.62 8.48
N LEU A 20 8.91 4.61 8.50
CA LEU A 20 8.12 5.06 9.66
C LEU A 20 8.27 4.15 10.88
N VAL A 21 8.57 2.87 10.65
CA VAL A 21 8.78 1.87 11.71
C VAL A 21 10.08 2.16 12.48
N GLY A 22 11.12 2.56 11.75
CA GLY A 22 12.47 2.77 12.26
C GLY A 22 13.20 1.46 12.59
N ARG A 23 14.38 1.26 11.97
CA ARG A 23 15.21 0.04 12.15
C ARG A 23 15.55 -0.28 13.61
N ARG A 24 15.69 0.74 14.46
CA ARG A 24 16.05 0.56 15.87
C ARG A 24 14.92 -0.07 16.69
N ASN A 25 13.67 0.07 16.26
CA ASN A 25 12.51 -0.33 17.05
C ASN A 25 12.04 -1.75 16.73
N ALA A 26 12.02 -2.15 15.45
CA ALA A 26 11.52 -3.46 15.01
C ALA A 26 12.62 -4.52 14.76
N GLY A 27 13.88 -4.09 14.66
CA GLY A 27 15.03 -4.97 14.43
C GLY A 27 15.19 -5.44 12.97
N VAL A 28 16.33 -6.08 12.69
CA VAL A 28 16.73 -6.47 11.32
C VAL A 28 15.86 -7.59 10.75
N LYS A 29 15.35 -8.50 11.60
CA LYS A 29 14.50 -9.62 11.18
C LYS A 29 13.17 -9.13 10.58
N PHE A 30 12.56 -8.09 11.16
CA PHE A 30 11.35 -7.47 10.62
C PHE A 30 11.61 -6.86 9.24
N TYR A 31 12.68 -6.08 9.09
CA TYR A 31 13.04 -5.50 7.79
C TYR A 31 13.30 -6.57 6.73
N ARG A 32 13.89 -7.69 7.13
CA ARG A 32 14.10 -8.84 6.25
C ARG A 32 12.78 -9.44 5.78
N LEU A 33 11.82 -9.63 6.69
CA LEU A 33 10.49 -10.12 6.36
C LEU A 33 9.82 -9.19 5.34
N ILE A 34 9.82 -7.88 5.59
CA ILE A 34 9.21 -6.91 4.68
C ILE A 34 9.87 -6.95 3.30
N LEU A 35 11.21 -6.97 3.22
CA LEU A 35 11.91 -7.06 1.93
C LEU A 35 11.64 -8.37 1.18
N ILE A 36 11.49 -9.50 1.88
CA ILE A 36 11.08 -10.77 1.26
C ILE A 36 9.67 -10.62 0.71
N THR A 37 8.74 -10.06 1.49
CA THR A 37 7.35 -9.88 1.03
C THR A 37 7.26 -8.93 -0.17
N THR A 38 7.96 -7.80 -0.17
CA THR A 38 7.96 -6.86 -1.30
C THR A 38 8.61 -7.46 -2.55
N GLY A 39 9.70 -8.23 -2.37
CA GLY A 39 10.35 -8.95 -3.46
C GLY A 39 9.46 -10.03 -4.06
N ALA A 40 8.76 -10.80 -3.22
CA ALA A 40 7.82 -11.83 -3.66
C ALA A 40 6.61 -11.22 -4.41
N LEU A 41 6.08 -10.09 -3.91
CA LEU A 41 4.99 -9.37 -4.58
C LEU A 41 5.43 -8.78 -5.93
N ALA A 42 6.63 -8.17 -6.00
CA ALA A 42 7.18 -7.66 -7.25
C ALA A 42 7.45 -8.77 -8.27
N LEU A 43 7.95 -9.93 -7.82
CA LEU A 43 8.07 -11.14 -8.65
C LEU A 43 6.69 -11.62 -9.14
N GLY A 44 5.70 -11.65 -8.25
CA GLY A 44 4.32 -12.00 -8.59
C GLY A 44 3.71 -11.08 -9.64
N ALA A 45 3.99 -9.77 -9.56
CA ALA A 45 3.57 -8.80 -10.57
C ALA A 45 4.16 -9.12 -11.95
N GLN A 46 5.46 -9.42 -12.01
CA GLN A 46 6.14 -9.81 -13.25
C GLN A 46 5.63 -11.15 -13.82
N LEU A 47 5.34 -12.13 -12.95
CA LEU A 47 4.77 -13.41 -13.35
C LEU A 47 3.33 -13.27 -13.86
N ALA A 48 2.56 -12.32 -13.33
CA ALA A 48 1.22 -12.00 -13.84
C ALA A 48 1.25 -11.40 -15.26
N HIS A 49 2.42 -10.93 -15.71
CA HIS A 49 2.69 -10.50 -17.09
C HIS A 49 3.40 -11.61 -17.91
N ILE A 50 2.79 -12.80 -17.97
CA ILE A 50 3.32 -14.04 -18.59
C ILE A 50 3.99 -13.81 -19.97
N GLN A 51 3.51 -12.85 -20.76
CA GLN A 51 3.99 -12.58 -22.13
C GLN A 51 4.86 -11.32 -22.28
N ARG A 52 5.09 -10.53 -21.22
CA ARG A 52 5.81 -9.25 -21.31
C ARG A 52 6.74 -9.05 -20.12
N LEU A 53 8.04 -9.02 -20.41
CA LEU A 53 9.05 -8.59 -19.44
C LEU A 53 8.97 -7.08 -19.25
N ARG A 54 8.76 -6.64 -18.01
CA ARG A 54 8.66 -5.22 -17.67
C ARG A 54 9.94 -4.80 -16.94
N PRO A 55 10.77 -3.93 -17.55
CA PRO A 55 12.06 -3.57 -16.98
C PRO A 55 11.98 -3.02 -15.56
N PHE A 56 10.91 -2.29 -15.23
CA PHE A 56 10.74 -1.70 -13.91
C PHE A 56 10.36 -2.71 -12.82
N GLU A 57 9.61 -3.77 -13.15
CA GLU A 57 9.28 -4.87 -12.21
C GLU A 57 10.52 -5.71 -11.94
N ILE A 58 11.28 -6.03 -12.99
CA ILE A 58 12.57 -6.71 -12.88
C ILE A 58 13.55 -5.87 -12.05
N ALA A 59 13.62 -4.56 -12.30
CA ALA A 59 14.45 -3.65 -11.52
C ALA A 59 14.04 -3.65 -10.04
N ALA A 60 12.74 -3.63 -9.73
CA ALA A 60 12.25 -3.70 -8.36
C ALA A 60 12.70 -5.00 -7.66
N VAL A 61 12.61 -6.14 -8.34
CA VAL A 61 13.07 -7.44 -7.82
C VAL A 61 14.57 -7.44 -7.57
N VAL A 62 15.36 -7.08 -8.58
CA VAL A 62 16.84 -7.09 -8.51
C VAL A 62 17.33 -6.14 -7.41
N LEU A 63 16.80 -4.91 -7.37
CA LEU A 63 17.14 -3.94 -6.32
C LEU A 63 16.69 -4.42 -4.94
N THR A 64 15.55 -5.10 -4.81
CA THR A 64 15.14 -5.71 -3.54
C THR A 64 16.13 -6.76 -3.05
N ILE A 65 16.63 -7.62 -3.94
CA ILE A 65 17.67 -8.62 -3.61
C ILE A 65 18.96 -7.92 -3.16
N ILE A 66 19.40 -6.88 -3.87
CA ILE A 66 20.60 -6.10 -3.51
C ILE A 66 20.42 -5.45 -2.13
N VAL A 67 19.28 -4.80 -1.87
CA VAL A 67 18.96 -4.18 -0.58
C VAL A 67 18.88 -5.22 0.54
N TYR A 68 18.34 -6.40 0.25
CA TYR A 68 18.27 -7.52 1.19
C TYR A 68 19.65 -8.02 1.62
N VAL A 69 20.55 -8.24 0.65
CA VAL A 69 21.93 -8.71 0.94
C VAL A 69 22.73 -7.66 1.69
N THR A 70 22.60 -6.39 1.29
CA THR A 70 23.33 -5.27 1.89
C THR A 70 22.76 -4.82 3.24
N LEU A 71 21.60 -5.35 3.67
CA LEU A 71 20.93 -5.01 4.92
C LEU A 71 21.83 -5.20 6.17
N ARG A 72 22.79 -6.13 6.11
CA ARG A 72 23.80 -6.37 7.16
C ARG A 72 24.80 -5.23 7.34
N TYR A 73 24.99 -4.36 6.33
CA TYR A 73 25.98 -3.29 6.33
C TYR A 73 25.35 -1.88 6.18
N PRO A 74 24.47 -1.46 7.11
CA PRO A 74 23.61 -0.28 6.93
C PRO A 74 24.34 1.08 6.88
N LYS A 75 25.55 1.17 7.44
CA LYS A 75 26.30 2.44 7.52
C LYS A 75 27.08 2.77 6.24
N ARG A 76 27.10 1.86 5.25
CA ARG A 76 27.87 2.05 4.02
C ARG A 76 26.99 2.62 2.90
N LEU A 77 27.57 3.45 2.05
CA LEU A 77 26.95 3.95 0.80
C LEU A 77 26.35 2.80 -0.04
N ILE A 78 26.97 1.62 0.05
CA ILE A 78 26.56 0.36 -0.58
C ILE A 78 25.12 -0.05 -0.21
N PHE A 79 24.59 0.34 0.95
CA PHE A 79 23.18 0.12 1.30
C PHE A 79 22.28 1.31 0.91
N ARG A 80 22.77 2.54 1.10
CA ARG A 80 21.97 3.76 0.89
C ARG A 80 21.58 3.98 -0.56
N ILE A 81 22.53 3.78 -1.49
CA ILE A 81 22.29 3.99 -2.93
C ILE A 81 21.23 3.04 -3.48
N PRO A 82 21.36 1.69 -3.35
CA PRO A 82 20.35 0.78 -3.87
C PRO A 82 19.01 0.91 -3.15
N ALA A 83 18.99 1.29 -1.86
CA ALA A 83 17.74 1.57 -1.16
C ALA A 83 17.03 2.83 -1.70
N ALA A 84 17.77 3.90 -1.99
CA ALA A 84 17.21 5.09 -2.61
C ALA A 84 16.69 4.81 -4.03
N LEU A 85 17.46 4.06 -4.83
CA LEU A 85 17.05 3.64 -6.17
C LEU A 85 15.78 2.76 -6.12
N LEU A 86 15.72 1.83 -5.17
CA LEU A 86 14.53 1.00 -4.96
C LEU A 86 13.31 1.85 -4.59
N GLY A 87 13.49 2.87 -3.76
CA GLY A 87 12.44 3.84 -3.45
C GLY A 87 11.94 4.59 -4.68
N ILE A 88 12.84 5.05 -5.56
CA ILE A 88 12.47 5.71 -6.82
C ILE A 88 11.69 4.75 -7.72
N VAL A 89 12.15 3.50 -7.85
CA VAL A 89 11.43 2.49 -8.64
C VAL A 89 10.03 2.25 -8.08
N TYR A 90 9.89 2.12 -6.75
CA TYR A 90 8.58 1.94 -6.12
C TYR A 90 7.68 3.19 -6.11
N LEU A 91 8.21 4.37 -6.43
CA LEU A 91 7.39 5.56 -6.70
C LEU A 91 6.93 5.61 -8.17
N ALA A 92 7.78 5.21 -9.11
CA ALA A 92 7.50 5.31 -10.54
C ALA A 92 6.69 4.11 -11.08
N ALA A 93 7.00 2.89 -10.64
CA ALA A 93 6.39 1.66 -11.16
C ALA A 93 4.87 1.61 -10.98
N PRO A 94 4.30 1.92 -9.81
CA PRO A 94 2.85 2.04 -9.62
C PRO A 94 2.19 3.02 -10.60
N VAL A 95 2.79 4.19 -10.83
CA VAL A 95 2.24 5.22 -11.73
C VAL A 95 2.20 4.73 -13.17
N ILE A 96 3.25 4.05 -13.63
CA ILE A 96 3.32 3.46 -14.97
C ILE A 96 2.27 2.35 -15.09
N ALA A 97 2.23 1.43 -14.12
CA ALA A 97 1.26 0.33 -14.11
C ALA A 97 -0.19 0.83 -14.09
N TRP A 98 -0.47 1.88 -13.31
CA TRP A 98 -1.79 2.49 -13.21
C TRP A 98 -2.22 3.11 -14.53
N ARG A 99 -1.34 3.90 -15.15
CA ARG A 99 -1.61 4.54 -16.44
C ARG A 99 -1.91 3.52 -17.52
N GLU A 100 -1.18 2.41 -17.54
CA GLU A 100 -1.43 1.34 -18.50
C GLU A 100 -2.70 0.55 -18.22
N ALA A 101 -3.09 0.41 -16.95
CA ALA A 101 -4.30 -0.31 -16.59
C ALA A 101 -5.59 0.52 -16.79
N THR A 102 -5.51 1.84 -16.63
CA THR A 102 -6.68 2.74 -16.63
C THR A 102 -6.75 3.66 -17.84
N HIS A 103 -5.68 3.78 -18.61
CA HIS A 103 -5.55 4.76 -19.70
C HIS A 103 -5.83 6.22 -19.30
N ALA A 104 -5.77 6.52 -18.00
CA ALA A 104 -6.03 7.84 -17.45
C ALA A 104 -4.92 8.83 -17.83
N SER A 105 -5.20 10.13 -17.64
CA SER A 105 -4.19 11.18 -17.80
C SER A 105 -3.03 10.97 -16.81
N MET A 106 -1.87 11.58 -17.08
CA MET A 106 -0.70 11.43 -16.21
C MET A 106 -0.98 11.91 -14.77
N LEU A 107 -1.68 13.03 -14.61
CA LEU A 107 -2.01 13.59 -13.28
C LEU A 107 -2.91 12.64 -12.49
N TRP A 108 -3.95 12.10 -13.13
CA TRP A 108 -4.83 11.12 -12.52
C TRP A 108 -4.13 9.81 -12.19
N SER A 109 -3.19 9.39 -13.04
CA SER A 109 -2.39 8.19 -12.79
C SER A 109 -1.48 8.35 -11.57
N ILE A 110 -0.85 9.53 -11.42
CA ILE A 110 -0.05 9.84 -10.23
C ILE A 110 -0.93 9.82 -8.97
N ALA A 111 -2.05 10.54 -9.00
CA ALA A 111 -2.94 10.64 -7.84
C ALA A 111 -3.55 9.27 -7.45
N GLY A 112 -4.01 8.51 -8.44
CA GLY A 112 -4.58 7.17 -8.25
C GLY A 112 -3.57 6.19 -7.66
N ALA A 113 -2.41 6.04 -8.33
CA ALA A 113 -1.38 5.10 -7.91
C ALA A 113 -0.82 5.44 -6.52
N LEU A 114 -0.43 6.70 -6.27
CA LEU A 114 0.19 7.07 -5.00
C LEU A 114 -0.80 6.97 -3.83
N SER A 115 -2.09 7.25 -4.05
CA SER A 115 -3.11 7.07 -3.01
C SER A 115 -3.39 5.59 -2.73
N SER A 116 -3.39 4.73 -3.74
CA SER A 116 -3.50 3.26 -3.59
C SER A 116 -2.31 2.66 -2.86
N VAL A 117 -1.10 3.02 -3.28
CA VAL A 117 0.16 2.66 -2.61
C VAL A 117 0.15 3.09 -1.14
N ALA A 118 -0.34 4.31 -0.86
CA ALA A 118 -0.40 4.83 0.49
C ALA A 118 -1.35 4.03 1.39
N ILE A 119 -2.58 3.78 0.96
CA ILE A 119 -3.58 3.09 1.80
C ILE A 119 -3.22 1.61 1.97
N LEU A 120 -2.85 0.90 0.90
CA LEU A 120 -2.45 -0.51 0.97
C LEU A 120 -1.17 -0.71 1.79
N GLY A 121 -0.18 0.16 1.57
CA GLY A 121 1.10 0.11 2.26
C GLY A 121 0.98 0.37 3.75
N SER A 122 0.32 1.46 4.12
CA SER A 122 0.15 1.85 5.51
C SER A 122 -0.61 0.79 6.32
N VAL A 123 -1.74 0.28 5.80
CA VAL A 123 -2.61 -0.65 6.54
C VAL A 123 -1.97 -2.02 6.68
N THR A 124 -1.37 -2.53 5.61
CA THR A 124 -0.72 -3.84 5.61
C THR A 124 0.53 -3.80 6.47
N LEU A 125 1.32 -2.72 6.41
CA LEU A 125 2.49 -2.58 7.26
C LEU A 125 2.10 -2.41 8.73
N ALA A 126 1.03 -1.69 9.04
CA ALA A 126 0.50 -1.56 10.40
C ALA A 126 0.09 -2.93 10.96
N MET A 127 -0.62 -3.73 10.18
CA MET A 127 -1.04 -5.09 10.54
C MET A 127 0.17 -6.02 10.75
N LEU A 128 1.10 -6.06 9.79
CA LEU A 128 2.31 -6.90 9.88
C LEU A 128 3.17 -6.51 11.09
N LEU A 129 3.33 -5.21 11.33
CA LEU A 129 4.03 -4.72 12.51
C LEU A 129 3.29 -5.12 13.78
N GLY A 130 1.97 -4.94 13.82
CA GLY A 130 1.13 -5.39 14.93
C GLY A 130 1.35 -6.87 15.24
N HIS A 131 1.30 -7.74 14.23
CA HIS A 131 1.55 -9.17 14.39
C HIS A 131 2.97 -9.44 14.91
N TRP A 132 3.95 -8.66 14.46
CA TRP A 132 5.32 -8.73 14.97
C TRP A 132 5.41 -8.40 16.47
N TYR A 133 4.57 -7.52 17.03
CA TYR A 133 4.48 -7.29 18.49
C TYR A 133 3.98 -8.49 19.29
N LEU A 134 3.24 -9.41 18.66
CA LEU A 134 2.79 -10.64 19.33
C LEU A 134 3.93 -11.64 19.48
N VAL A 135 4.83 -11.68 18.49
CA VAL A 135 5.99 -12.57 18.46
C VAL A 135 7.16 -11.98 19.27
N VAL A 136 7.45 -10.70 19.10
CA VAL A 136 8.54 -9.99 19.79
C VAL A 136 7.94 -8.98 20.75
N ARG A 137 7.86 -9.38 22.03
CA ARG A 137 7.34 -8.53 23.11
C ARG A 137 8.36 -7.45 23.51
N GLY A 138 7.87 -6.34 24.05
CA GLY A 138 8.71 -5.28 24.64
C GLY A 138 9.21 -4.20 23.66
N MET A 139 8.75 -4.20 22.40
CA MET A 139 9.05 -3.12 21.46
C MET A 139 8.30 -1.82 21.83
N ALA A 140 8.90 -0.67 21.51
CA ALA A 140 8.25 0.63 21.70
C ALA A 140 6.94 0.70 20.91
N ILE A 141 5.86 1.27 21.46
CA ILE A 141 4.54 1.35 20.79
C ILE A 141 4.45 2.45 19.72
N ASP A 142 5.39 3.39 19.73
CA ASP A 142 5.36 4.59 18.86
C ASP A 142 5.34 4.28 17.36
N PRO A 143 6.08 3.29 16.83
CA PRO A 143 5.97 2.86 15.44
C PRO A 143 4.55 2.47 15.03
N LEU A 144 3.84 1.72 15.89
CA LEU A 144 2.46 1.32 15.62
C LEU A 144 1.53 2.53 15.60
N LYS A 145 1.68 3.46 16.55
CA LYS A 145 0.94 4.73 16.56
C LYS A 145 1.16 5.53 15.28
N ARG A 146 2.42 5.67 14.84
CA ARG A 146 2.76 6.39 13.61
C ARG A 146 2.11 5.75 12.39
N LEU A 147 2.15 4.43 12.29
CA LEU A 147 1.49 3.72 11.20
C LEU A 147 -0.03 3.85 11.26
N THR A 148 -0.65 3.81 12.43
CA THR A 148 -2.11 4.07 12.57
C THR A 148 -2.49 5.49 12.14
N PHE A 149 -1.66 6.51 12.42
CA PHE A 149 -1.90 7.85 11.86
C PHE A 149 -1.65 7.89 10.34
N ALA A 150 -0.65 7.15 9.88
CA ALA A 150 -0.35 7.06 8.46
C ALA A 150 -1.48 6.37 7.67
N THR A 151 -2.14 5.36 8.24
CA THR A 151 -3.34 4.75 7.65
C THR A 151 -4.48 5.75 7.55
N LEU A 152 -4.78 6.47 8.64
CA LEU A 152 -5.81 7.53 8.60
C LEU A 152 -5.50 8.58 7.52
N GLY A 153 -4.27 9.09 7.49
CA GLY A 153 -3.85 10.07 6.50
C GLY A 153 -3.97 9.55 5.07
N ALA A 154 -3.59 8.29 4.84
CA ALA A 154 -3.71 7.64 3.54
C ALA A 154 -5.18 7.43 3.14
N THR A 155 -6.05 7.03 4.06
CA THR A 155 -7.49 6.89 3.82
C THR A 155 -8.12 8.23 3.46
N ILE A 156 -7.84 9.29 4.22
CA ILE A 156 -8.35 10.64 3.92
C ILE A 156 -7.85 11.11 2.55
N ALA A 157 -6.55 10.95 2.27
CA ALA A 157 -5.98 11.30 0.97
C ALA A 157 -6.66 10.53 -0.17
N LYS A 158 -6.93 9.23 0.02
CA LYS A 158 -7.65 8.41 -0.96
C LYS A 158 -9.07 8.92 -1.21
N ILE A 159 -9.83 9.21 -0.14
CA ILE A 159 -11.18 9.76 -0.24
C ILE A 159 -11.18 11.08 -1.02
N VAL A 160 -10.23 11.97 -0.73
CA VAL A 160 -10.08 13.25 -1.41
C VAL A 160 -9.81 13.04 -2.90
N VAL A 161 -8.85 12.17 -3.26
CA VAL A 161 -8.54 11.85 -4.66
C VAL A 161 -9.76 11.31 -5.40
N VAL A 162 -10.47 10.35 -4.81
CA VAL A 162 -11.66 9.73 -5.40
C VAL A 162 -12.78 10.75 -5.58
N THR A 163 -13.04 11.58 -4.56
CA THR A 163 -14.08 12.61 -4.62
C THR A 163 -13.77 13.64 -5.70
N ILE A 164 -12.53 14.13 -5.75
CA ILE A 164 -12.10 15.10 -6.76
C ILE A 164 -12.18 14.48 -8.17
N ALA A 165 -11.77 13.21 -8.34
CA ALA A 165 -11.86 12.51 -9.61
C ALA A 165 -13.29 12.37 -10.13
N ILE A 166 -14.22 11.99 -9.25
CA ILE A 166 -15.64 11.84 -9.60
C ILE A 166 -16.27 13.18 -9.97
N VAL A 167 -16.00 14.24 -9.20
CA VAL A 167 -16.56 15.57 -9.42
C VAL A 167 -15.97 16.23 -10.66
N ALA A 168 -14.63 16.27 -10.78
CA ALA A 168 -13.95 16.91 -11.91
C ALA A 168 -14.13 16.13 -13.22
N GLY A 169 -14.26 14.80 -13.14
CA GLY A 169 -14.47 13.94 -14.29
C GLY A 169 -15.93 13.79 -14.71
N GLY A 170 -16.89 14.35 -13.96
CA GLY A 170 -18.32 14.23 -14.27
C GLY A 170 -18.84 12.78 -14.25
N ALA A 171 -18.13 11.86 -13.61
CA ALA A 171 -18.38 10.42 -13.73
C ALA A 171 -19.39 9.87 -12.71
N TRP A 172 -20.08 10.74 -11.97
CA TRP A 172 -21.02 10.35 -10.92
C TRP A 172 -22.08 9.38 -11.42
N TYR A 173 -22.72 9.67 -12.56
CA TYR A 173 -23.78 8.83 -13.10
C TYR A 173 -23.25 7.46 -13.56
N GLU A 174 -22.09 7.43 -14.20
CA GLU A 174 -21.47 6.18 -14.67
C GLU A 174 -21.02 5.29 -13.50
N VAL A 175 -20.44 5.90 -12.47
CA VAL A 175 -19.91 5.17 -11.32
C VAL A 175 -21.01 4.78 -10.34
N ALA A 176 -21.79 5.75 -9.86
CA ALA A 176 -22.71 5.56 -8.75
C ALA A 176 -24.06 4.94 -9.17
N VAL A 177 -24.47 5.14 -10.43
CA VAL A 177 -25.77 4.63 -10.93
C VAL A 177 -25.59 3.39 -11.79
N ARG A 178 -24.74 3.44 -12.83
CA ARG A 178 -24.53 2.26 -13.71
C ARG A 178 -23.76 1.14 -13.00
N GLN A 179 -22.75 1.47 -12.21
CA GLN A 179 -21.93 0.49 -11.46
C GLN A 179 -22.22 0.52 -9.95
N GLY A 180 -23.43 0.95 -9.57
CA GLY A 180 -23.75 1.33 -8.19
C GLY A 180 -23.38 0.28 -7.15
N ILE A 181 -23.64 -1.01 -7.40
CA ILE A 181 -23.31 -2.07 -6.42
C ILE A 181 -21.80 -2.13 -6.12
N PHE A 182 -20.95 -2.04 -7.14
CA PHE A 182 -19.50 -2.09 -6.99
C PHE A 182 -18.96 -0.81 -6.36
N PHE A 183 -19.53 0.35 -6.73
CA PHE A 183 -19.16 1.62 -6.12
C PHE A 183 -19.53 1.68 -4.64
N TRP A 184 -20.74 1.28 -4.26
CA TRP A 184 -21.16 1.30 -2.84
C TRP A 184 -20.42 0.27 -1.99
N MET A 185 -20.11 -0.91 -2.55
CA MET A 185 -19.22 -1.87 -1.88
C MET A 185 -17.82 -1.29 -1.69
N ARG A 186 -17.27 -0.61 -2.69
CA ARG A 186 -15.98 0.09 -2.57
C ARG A 186 -16.03 1.22 -1.55
N ALA A 187 -17.06 2.06 -1.58
CA ALA A 187 -17.22 3.17 -0.66
C ALA A 187 -17.37 2.67 0.78
N GLY A 188 -18.14 1.59 0.99
CA GLY A 188 -18.32 0.93 2.28
C GLY A 188 -17.04 0.30 2.80
N TRP A 189 -16.43 -0.62 2.06
CA TRP A 189 -15.28 -1.40 2.54
C TRP A 189 -13.94 -0.67 2.39
N GLY A 190 -13.71 0.01 1.26
CA GLY A 190 -12.42 0.63 0.94
C GLY A 190 -12.19 2.01 1.55
N LEU A 191 -13.26 2.77 1.81
CA LEU A 191 -13.16 4.16 2.25
C LEU A 191 -13.77 4.38 3.64
N ALA A 192 -15.02 3.98 3.84
CA ALA A 192 -15.71 4.12 5.12
C ALA A 192 -15.18 3.14 6.16
N GLY A 193 -14.91 1.88 5.78
CA GLY A 193 -14.38 0.84 6.67
C GLY A 193 -13.16 1.30 7.47
N PRO A 194 -12.07 1.74 6.82
CA PRO A 194 -10.86 2.19 7.53
C PRO A 194 -11.11 3.41 8.42
N LEU A 195 -11.98 4.34 8.02
CA LEU A 195 -12.36 5.48 8.84
C LEU A 195 -13.12 5.06 10.11
N LEU A 196 -14.04 4.11 9.98
CA LEU A 196 -14.83 3.60 11.11
C LEU A 196 -13.99 2.75 12.07
N LEU A 197 -13.02 1.98 11.54
CA LEU A 197 -12.15 1.13 12.34
C LEU A 197 -11.03 1.92 13.02
N TYR A 198 -10.59 3.05 12.45
CA TYR A 198 -9.54 3.90 13.02
C TYR A 198 -9.70 4.22 14.51
N PRO A 199 -10.84 4.75 15.02
CA PRO A 199 -10.98 5.05 16.44
C PRO A 199 -10.82 3.82 17.34
N MET A 200 -11.22 2.63 16.87
CA MET A 200 -11.07 1.38 17.59
C MET A 200 -9.59 0.93 17.63
N VAL A 201 -8.89 1.02 16.49
CA VAL A 201 -7.44 0.76 16.43
C VAL A 201 -6.69 1.75 17.32
N TRP A 202 -7.00 3.04 17.23
CA TRP A 202 -6.35 4.06 18.05
C TRP A 202 -6.57 3.84 19.55
N GLY A 203 -7.80 3.53 19.96
CA GLY A 203 -8.14 3.19 21.33
C GLY A 203 -7.32 2.01 21.87
N THR A 204 -7.23 0.93 21.09
CA THR A 204 -6.47 -0.28 21.47
C THR A 204 -4.96 -0.05 21.49
N VAL A 205 -4.41 0.70 20.52
CA VAL A 205 -2.98 1.07 20.49
C VAL A 205 -2.62 2.01 21.65
N LYS A 206 -3.51 2.93 22.04
CA LYS A 206 -3.28 3.86 23.16
C LYS A 206 -3.12 3.14 24.50
N ILE A 207 -3.93 2.11 24.75
CA ILE A 207 -3.84 1.25 25.95
C ILE A 207 -2.81 0.13 25.82
N ARG A 208 -2.03 0.11 24.73
CA ARG A 208 -1.00 -0.92 24.43
C ARG A 208 -1.56 -2.35 24.33
N SER A 209 -2.84 -2.51 24.00
CA SER A 209 -3.45 -3.81 23.72
C SER A 209 -3.15 -4.23 22.29
N THR A 210 -1.94 -4.73 22.06
CA THR A 210 -1.45 -5.08 20.71
C THR A 210 -2.22 -6.22 20.07
N MET A 211 -2.70 -7.20 20.84
CA MET A 211 -3.50 -8.33 20.34
C MET A 211 -4.87 -7.87 19.80
N ALA A 212 -5.56 -7.02 20.53
CA ALA A 212 -6.83 -6.45 20.05
C ALA A 212 -6.59 -5.52 18.85
N ALA A 213 -5.56 -4.66 18.92
CA ALA A 213 -5.20 -3.78 17.82
C ALA A 213 -4.92 -4.56 16.52
N THR A 214 -4.18 -5.67 16.60
CA THR A 214 -3.92 -6.53 15.45
C THR A 214 -5.17 -7.14 14.85
N GLY A 215 -6.10 -7.62 15.68
CA GLY A 215 -7.35 -8.21 15.20
C GLY A 215 -8.16 -7.22 14.37
N ILE A 216 -8.24 -5.97 14.84
CA ILE A 216 -8.94 -4.90 14.11
C ILE A 216 -8.19 -4.54 12.82
N LEU A 217 -6.86 -4.45 12.86
CA LEU A 217 -6.04 -4.19 11.68
C LEU A 217 -6.16 -5.30 10.61
N TYR A 218 -6.41 -6.56 10.97
CA TYR A 218 -6.71 -7.61 9.99
C TYR A 218 -8.00 -7.32 9.24
N VAL A 219 -9.06 -6.92 9.96
CA VAL A 219 -10.34 -6.55 9.33
C VAL A 219 -10.14 -5.33 8.42
N ASP A 220 -9.36 -4.35 8.88
CA ASP A 220 -9.03 -3.14 8.11
C ASP A 220 -8.29 -3.48 6.81
N VAL A 221 -7.27 -4.36 6.87
CA VAL A 221 -6.57 -4.84 5.66
C VAL A 221 -7.56 -5.51 4.69
N VAL A 222 -8.42 -6.40 5.17
CA VAL A 222 -9.40 -7.07 4.29
C VAL A 222 -10.34 -6.06 3.64
N ALA A 223 -10.84 -5.09 4.41
CA ALA A 223 -11.73 -4.04 3.92
C ALA A 223 -11.06 -3.18 2.84
N VAL A 224 -9.82 -2.71 3.09
CA VAL A 224 -9.03 -1.94 2.12
C VAL A 224 -8.72 -2.76 0.87
N VAL A 225 -8.32 -4.02 1.00
CA VAL A 225 -8.00 -4.89 -0.14
C VAL A 225 -9.22 -5.08 -1.03
N ILE A 226 -10.38 -5.40 -0.46
CA ILE A 226 -11.63 -5.52 -1.23
C ILE A 226 -11.95 -4.19 -1.92
N GLY A 227 -11.86 -3.09 -1.19
CA GLY A 227 -12.09 -1.76 -1.72
C GLY A 227 -11.18 -1.40 -2.90
N GLU A 228 -9.89 -1.65 -2.79
CA GLU A 228 -8.89 -1.30 -3.81
C GLU A 228 -8.97 -2.20 -5.04
N VAL A 229 -9.32 -3.48 -4.89
CA VAL A 229 -9.60 -4.36 -6.03
C VAL A 229 -10.81 -3.84 -6.83
N LEU A 230 -11.89 -3.48 -6.13
CA LEU A 230 -13.07 -2.89 -6.77
C LEU A 230 -12.75 -1.52 -7.39
N GLY A 231 -11.91 -0.72 -6.76
CA GLY A 231 -11.46 0.57 -7.26
C GLY A 231 -10.63 0.50 -8.51
N ALA A 232 -9.64 -0.40 -8.53
CA ALA A 232 -8.82 -0.64 -9.71
C ALA A 232 -9.68 -1.06 -10.90
N TRP A 233 -10.72 -1.87 -10.67
CA TRP A 233 -11.67 -2.26 -11.71
C TRP A 233 -12.54 -1.09 -12.19
N LEU A 234 -13.14 -0.32 -11.28
CA LEU A 234 -13.95 0.87 -11.63
C LEU A 234 -13.10 1.92 -12.36
N SER A 235 -11.88 2.14 -11.87
CA SER A 235 -10.92 3.08 -12.46
C SER A 235 -10.51 2.67 -13.86
N ALA A 236 -10.44 1.38 -14.16
CA ALA A 236 -10.15 0.89 -15.50
C ALA A 236 -11.31 1.11 -16.48
N ILE A 237 -12.55 1.17 -16.01
CA ILE A 237 -13.73 1.44 -16.86
C ILE A 237 -13.86 2.93 -17.11
N VAL A 238 -13.71 3.75 -16.07
CA VAL A 238 -14.04 5.18 -16.10
C VAL A 238 -12.81 6.05 -16.44
N HIS A 239 -11.62 5.46 -16.46
CA HIS A 239 -10.35 6.13 -16.81
C HIS A 239 -10.01 7.27 -15.83
N LEU A 240 -10.51 7.15 -14.60
CA LEU A 240 -10.36 8.09 -13.49
C LEU A 240 -10.06 7.31 -12.21
N PRO A 241 -9.34 7.89 -11.24
CA PRO A 241 -9.02 7.20 -10.00
C PRO A 241 -10.22 7.24 -9.07
N VAL A 242 -11.10 6.25 -9.22
CA VAL A 242 -12.35 6.08 -8.48
C VAL A 242 -12.16 5.03 -7.42
#